data_AF-A0A420N4R1-F1
#
_entry.id   AF-A0A420N4R1-F1
#
_cell.length_a   1.000
_cell.length_b   1.000
_cell.length_c   1.000
_cell.angle_alpha   90.00
_cell.angle_beta   90.00
_cell.angle_gamma   90.00
#
_symmetry.space_group_name_H-M   'P 1'
#
loop_
_entity.id
_entity.type
_entity.pdbx_description
1 polymer ?
#
loop_
_entity_poly.entity_id
_entity_poly.type
_entity_poly.pdbx_seq_one_letter_code
_entity_poly.pdbx_strand_id
1 'polypeptide(L)'
;MPGKQIEGLFRRSSSLVPTPSLFDALTIFFGLSGRDIHIFNHDRISVYEASVGFYTDHPDVSRRIMEHQRQDFAHYLQGRNLVFVMERFKKNLASELSAASEVGHDWGHIPDLFSFLSNIILKANVEALYGEHLLRICPTFCQDFWNFYKAFPNISKGLPRWFVPSSYQARDEMHKSFDRWRTWCSENYNWDNDKFCDVEYEPIWGTQYVRKMIQRHEALGLSNNGVAVVMLGYFFVAMANTVPAALWMIVHILLDASLLRRVRHQISPAFQSTEVGEQPDIKVLMKDPLLNSIYYETLRLRVASTVGRTSLDDQLCLAGGWKVKAGVPIMFTGWLAGLDESCWNTVQDLSGGRPQHPLEAFWAERFLDCPGSSSISGPAKKKRVQPARESPQRPTTHMGTEDERSRASVAGLRGHFFPFGGGAFRCPGEAMAKQVIFASVAMVLQSYDLRLIDPEEARKIEPGHRELPFGLHSFDRPVPVEICKLSET
;
A
#
# COMPACT_ATOMS: atom_id res chain seq x y z
N MET A 1 -27.66 6.31 9.40
CA MET A 1 -26.53 5.58 10.00
C MET A 1 -25.33 5.84 9.12
N PRO A 2 -24.25 6.42 9.64
CA PRO A 2 -23.01 6.58 8.90
C PRO A 2 -22.53 5.24 8.31
N GLY A 3 -21.82 5.29 7.18
CA GLY A 3 -21.29 4.11 6.48
C GLY A 3 -22.27 3.27 5.65
N LYS A 4 -23.60 3.35 5.87
CA LYS A 4 -24.57 2.53 5.11
C LYS A 4 -24.62 2.84 3.62
N GLN A 5 -24.39 4.10 3.23
CA GLN A 5 -24.29 4.49 1.82
C GLN A 5 -23.09 3.80 1.15
N ILE A 6 -21.95 3.78 1.85
CA ILE A 6 -20.70 3.15 1.38
C ILE A 6 -20.88 1.63 1.27
N GLU A 7 -21.49 0.99 2.27
CA GLU A 7 -21.81 -0.44 2.20
C GLU A 7 -22.71 -0.78 1.01
N GLY A 8 -23.76 0.01 0.77
CA GLY A 8 -24.66 -0.17 -0.37
C GLY A 8 -23.93 -0.02 -1.71
N LEU A 9 -23.04 0.97 -1.80
CA LEU A 9 -22.21 1.21 -2.98
C LEU A 9 -21.29 0.02 -3.27
N PHE A 10 -20.64 -0.54 -2.24
CA PHE A 10 -19.75 -1.69 -2.42
C PHE A 10 -20.51 -2.96 -2.83
N ARG A 11 -21.71 -3.18 -2.29
CA ARG A 11 -22.56 -4.31 -2.69
C ARG A 11 -23.03 -4.23 -4.14
N ARG A 12 -23.28 -3.01 -4.65
CA ARG A 12 -23.71 -2.76 -6.04
C ARG A 12 -22.55 -2.44 -6.98
N SER A 13 -21.31 -2.65 -6.55
CA SER A 13 -20.13 -2.20 -7.31
C SER A 13 -19.97 -2.82 -8.70
N SER A 14 -20.65 -3.93 -9.02
CA SER A 14 -20.62 -4.53 -10.35
C SER A 14 -21.28 -3.68 -11.43
N SER A 15 -22.30 -2.88 -11.07
CA SER A 15 -23.04 -2.00 -11.99
C SER A 15 -22.53 -0.56 -12.00
N LEU A 16 -21.42 -0.29 -11.30
CA LEU A 16 -20.82 1.03 -11.18
C LEU A 16 -19.48 1.05 -11.91
N VAL A 17 -19.04 2.24 -12.31
CA VAL A 17 -17.70 2.48 -12.85
C VAL A 17 -16.85 3.27 -11.84
N PRO A 18 -15.53 3.11 -11.83
CA PRO A 18 -14.66 3.85 -10.92
C PRO A 18 -14.58 5.33 -11.35
N THR A 19 -14.34 6.22 -10.41
CA THR A 19 -14.13 7.64 -10.69
C THR A 19 -12.99 8.18 -9.82
N PRO A 20 -11.95 8.83 -10.39
CA PRO A 20 -11.68 8.95 -11.82
C PRO A 20 -11.61 7.57 -12.52
N SER A 21 -11.91 7.53 -13.81
CA SER A 21 -11.82 6.28 -14.57
C SER A 21 -10.36 5.84 -14.69
N LEU A 22 -10.13 4.56 -15.07
CA LEU A 22 -8.77 4.10 -15.37
C LEU A 22 -8.13 4.96 -16.47
N PHE A 23 -8.90 5.40 -17.47
CA PHE A 23 -8.40 6.24 -18.55
C PHE A 23 -8.06 7.65 -18.10
N ASP A 24 -8.85 8.25 -17.22
CA ASP A 24 -8.50 9.54 -16.62
C ASP A 24 -7.19 9.43 -15.85
N ALA A 25 -6.98 8.35 -15.10
CA ALA A 25 -5.72 8.11 -14.41
C ALA A 25 -4.56 7.96 -15.42
N LEU A 26 -4.70 7.13 -16.45
CA LEU A 26 -3.66 6.94 -17.45
C LEU A 26 -3.33 8.23 -18.24
N THR A 27 -4.34 9.03 -18.59
CA THR A 27 -4.16 10.25 -19.38
C THR A 27 -3.67 11.42 -18.55
N ILE A 28 -4.32 11.72 -17.43
CA ILE A 28 -4.01 12.89 -16.58
C ILE A 28 -2.77 12.59 -15.76
N PHE A 29 -2.78 11.50 -14.99
CA PHE A 29 -1.72 11.23 -14.01
C PHE A 29 -0.45 10.75 -14.70
N PHE A 30 -0.59 9.77 -15.59
CA PHE A 30 0.57 9.10 -16.21
C PHE A 30 0.88 9.60 -17.62
N GLY A 31 0.04 10.41 -18.26
CA GLY A 31 0.39 11.11 -19.50
C GLY A 31 0.15 10.32 -20.79
N LEU A 32 -0.76 9.36 -20.79
CA LEU A 32 -1.19 8.66 -22.00
C LEU A 32 -1.77 9.67 -22.98
N SER A 33 -1.25 9.71 -24.21
CA SER A 33 -1.57 10.77 -25.17
C SER A 33 -1.56 10.29 -26.63
N GLY A 34 -2.06 11.15 -27.53
CA GLY A 34 -2.07 10.89 -28.97
C GLY A 34 -2.86 9.63 -29.33
N ARG A 35 -2.30 8.81 -30.23
CA ARG A 35 -2.95 7.58 -30.71
C ARG A 35 -3.25 6.56 -29.60
N ASP A 36 -2.49 6.62 -28.51
CA ASP A 36 -2.57 5.63 -27.43
C ASP A 36 -3.85 5.79 -26.57
N ILE A 37 -4.48 6.98 -26.58
CA ILE A 37 -5.74 7.24 -25.87
C ILE A 37 -6.88 6.34 -26.38
N HIS A 38 -6.87 6.02 -27.68
CA HIS A 38 -7.97 5.29 -28.34
C HIS A 38 -7.74 3.77 -28.39
N ILE A 39 -6.65 3.27 -27.79
CA ILE A 39 -6.26 1.86 -27.85
C ILE A 39 -7.20 0.96 -27.05
N PHE A 40 -7.77 1.48 -25.97
CA PHE A 40 -8.68 0.74 -25.12
C PHE A 40 -10.13 0.82 -25.62
N ASN A 41 -10.35 0.39 -26.87
CA ASN A 41 -11.68 0.21 -27.42
C ASN A 41 -12.11 -1.27 -27.37
N HIS A 42 -13.41 -1.51 -27.41
CA HIS A 42 -13.96 -2.86 -27.28
C HIS A 42 -13.43 -3.84 -28.33
N ASP A 43 -13.20 -3.40 -29.57
CA ASP A 43 -12.76 -4.26 -30.66
C ASP A 43 -11.33 -4.78 -30.41
N ARG A 44 -10.40 -3.89 -30.04
CA ARG A 44 -9.02 -4.28 -29.71
C ARG A 44 -8.95 -5.18 -28.50
N ILE A 45 -9.76 -4.89 -27.47
CA ILE A 45 -9.86 -5.75 -26.29
C ILE A 45 -10.36 -7.14 -26.69
N SER A 46 -11.41 -7.22 -27.50
CA SER A 46 -11.98 -8.49 -27.98
C SER A 46 -10.99 -9.29 -28.85
N VAL A 47 -10.20 -8.61 -29.70
CA VAL A 47 -9.15 -9.25 -30.50
C VAL A 47 -8.07 -9.85 -29.60
N TYR A 48 -7.60 -9.09 -28.60
CA TYR A 48 -6.64 -9.61 -27.62
C TYR A 48 -7.22 -10.78 -26.82
N GLU A 49 -8.45 -10.63 -26.32
CA GLU A 49 -9.21 -11.64 -25.58
C GLU A 49 -9.32 -12.98 -26.33
N ALA A 50 -9.64 -12.92 -27.63
CA ALA A 50 -9.67 -14.09 -28.49
C ALA A 50 -8.29 -14.77 -28.59
N SER A 51 -7.19 -14.01 -28.61
CA SER A 51 -5.82 -14.55 -28.69
C SER A 51 -5.38 -15.28 -27.42
N VAL A 52 -5.94 -14.93 -26.26
CA VAL A 52 -5.58 -15.52 -24.96
C VAL A 52 -6.66 -16.44 -24.37
N GLY A 53 -7.78 -16.63 -25.08
CA GLY A 53 -8.88 -17.49 -24.64
C GLY A 53 -9.62 -16.98 -23.40
N PHE A 54 -9.68 -15.66 -23.20
CA PHE A 54 -10.37 -15.01 -22.09
C PHE A 54 -11.40 -14.01 -22.64
N TYR A 55 -12.56 -13.85 -22.00
CA TYR A 55 -13.64 -13.01 -22.53
C TYR A 55 -14.24 -12.13 -21.44
N THR A 56 -14.48 -10.85 -21.75
CA THR A 56 -15.20 -9.92 -20.88
C THR A 56 -16.30 -9.19 -21.66
N ASP A 57 -17.39 -8.81 -20.97
CA ASP A 57 -18.62 -8.32 -21.61
C ASP A 57 -19.13 -6.98 -21.03
N HIS A 58 -18.34 -6.32 -20.17
CA HIS A 58 -18.78 -5.09 -19.53
C HIS A 58 -18.90 -3.91 -20.53
N PRO A 59 -19.97 -3.10 -20.49
CA PRO A 59 -20.18 -1.99 -21.44
C PRO A 59 -19.17 -0.84 -21.31
N ASP A 60 -18.58 -0.67 -20.14
CA ASP A 60 -17.43 0.23 -19.93
C ASP A 60 -16.10 -0.49 -20.22
N VAL A 61 -15.31 0.07 -21.13
CA VAL A 61 -13.98 -0.44 -21.52
C VAL A 61 -12.97 -0.47 -20.38
N SER A 62 -13.03 0.48 -19.42
CA SER A 62 -12.12 0.49 -18.25
C SER A 62 -12.33 -0.77 -17.44
N ARG A 63 -13.58 -1.20 -17.28
CA ARG A 63 -13.95 -2.38 -16.50
C ARG A 63 -13.42 -3.65 -17.13
N ARG A 64 -13.48 -3.76 -18.46
CA ARG A 64 -12.88 -4.88 -19.19
C ARG A 64 -11.38 -4.93 -18.92
N ILE A 65 -10.66 -3.82 -19.10
CA ILE A 65 -9.21 -3.76 -18.83
C ILE A 65 -8.89 -4.09 -17.38
N MET A 66 -9.58 -3.48 -16.41
CA MET A 66 -9.36 -3.73 -14.98
C MET A 66 -9.54 -5.20 -14.60
N GLU A 67 -10.43 -5.93 -15.27
CA GLU A 67 -10.60 -7.36 -15.04
C GLU A 67 -9.37 -8.17 -15.48
N HIS A 68 -8.77 -7.83 -16.64
CA HIS A 68 -7.46 -8.39 -17.03
C HIS A 68 -6.38 -8.08 -15.99
N GLN A 69 -6.32 -6.83 -15.50
CA GLN A 69 -5.35 -6.47 -14.45
C GLN A 69 -5.58 -7.31 -13.19
N ARG A 70 -6.84 -7.44 -12.75
CA ARG A 70 -7.21 -8.22 -11.56
C ARG A 70 -6.83 -9.68 -11.71
N GLN A 71 -7.02 -10.26 -12.90
CA GLN A 71 -6.64 -11.64 -13.20
C GLN A 71 -5.12 -11.83 -13.13
N ASP A 72 -4.33 -10.91 -13.71
CA ASP A 72 -2.88 -10.95 -13.58
C ASP A 72 -2.44 -10.91 -12.11
N PHE A 73 -2.98 -9.98 -11.33
CA PHE A 73 -2.62 -9.86 -9.92
C PHE A 73 -2.99 -11.14 -9.14
N ALA A 74 -4.19 -11.68 -9.37
CA ALA A 74 -4.64 -12.90 -8.73
C ALA A 74 -3.79 -14.12 -9.11
N HIS A 75 -3.31 -14.17 -10.36
CA HIS A 75 -2.50 -15.27 -10.83
C HIS A 75 -1.03 -15.13 -10.39
N TYR A 76 -0.38 -14.00 -10.66
CA TYR A 76 1.06 -13.84 -10.50
C TYR A 76 1.48 -13.26 -9.13
N LEU A 77 0.63 -12.46 -8.49
CA LEU A 77 0.98 -11.70 -7.28
C LEU A 77 0.11 -12.07 -6.07
N GLN A 78 -0.45 -13.28 -6.06
CA GLN A 78 -1.16 -13.87 -4.93
C GLN A 78 -0.77 -15.34 -4.75
N GLY A 79 -1.20 -15.93 -3.63
CA GLY A 79 -1.03 -17.35 -3.34
C GLY A 79 0.43 -17.79 -3.41
N ARG A 80 0.68 -18.91 -4.11
CA ARG A 80 2.02 -19.51 -4.24
C ARG A 80 3.00 -18.63 -5.01
N ASN A 81 2.55 -17.92 -6.04
CA ASN A 81 3.43 -17.11 -6.89
C ASN A 81 3.98 -15.89 -6.13
N LEU A 82 3.16 -15.31 -5.26
CA LEU A 82 3.61 -14.24 -4.36
C LEU A 82 4.74 -14.69 -3.41
N VAL A 83 4.80 -15.97 -3.01
CA VAL A 83 5.86 -16.47 -2.12
C VAL A 83 7.23 -16.26 -2.76
N PHE A 84 7.40 -16.59 -4.04
CA PHE A 84 8.68 -16.43 -4.74
C PHE A 84 9.11 -14.96 -4.84
N VAL A 85 8.17 -14.07 -5.14
CA VAL A 85 8.40 -12.62 -5.15
C VAL A 85 8.83 -12.13 -3.77
N MET A 86 8.18 -12.59 -2.70
CA MET A 86 8.49 -12.17 -1.33
C MET A 86 9.82 -12.72 -0.82
N GLU A 87 10.20 -13.95 -1.19
CA GLU A 87 11.54 -14.48 -0.86
C GLU A 87 12.65 -13.69 -1.54
N ARG A 88 12.48 -13.31 -2.82
CA ARG A 88 13.41 -12.38 -3.48
C ARG A 88 13.44 -11.02 -2.80
N PHE A 89 12.28 -10.44 -2.51
CA PHE A 89 12.20 -9.15 -1.83
C PHE A 89 12.95 -9.16 -0.49
N LYS A 90 12.73 -10.16 0.36
CA LYS A 90 13.47 -10.31 1.64
C LYS A 90 14.97 -10.41 1.42
N LYS A 91 15.42 -11.24 0.47
CA LYS A 91 16.85 -11.36 0.16
C LYS A 91 17.46 -10.02 -0.28
N ASN A 92 16.79 -9.32 -1.19
CA ASN A 92 17.26 -8.04 -1.69
C ASN A 92 17.27 -6.99 -0.57
N LEU A 93 16.23 -6.97 0.28
CA LEU A 93 16.16 -6.04 1.41
C LEU A 93 17.25 -6.31 2.45
N ALA A 94 17.54 -7.57 2.78
CA ALA A 94 18.64 -7.93 3.68
C ALA A 94 20.00 -7.43 3.13
N SER A 95 20.21 -7.60 1.82
CA SER A 95 21.40 -7.11 1.13
C SER A 95 21.52 -5.59 1.20
N GLU A 96 20.44 -4.85 0.88
CA GLU A 96 20.45 -3.39 0.92
C GLU A 96 20.64 -2.84 2.35
N LEU A 97 20.02 -3.45 3.36
CA LEU A 97 20.20 -3.06 4.77
C LEU A 97 21.64 -3.32 5.26
N SER A 98 22.23 -4.45 4.85
CA SER A 98 23.62 -4.77 5.22
C SER A 98 24.63 -3.83 4.53
N ALA A 99 24.38 -3.53 3.25
CA ALA A 99 25.24 -2.69 2.41
C ALA A 99 25.13 -1.18 2.69
N ALA A 100 24.15 -0.73 3.48
CA ALA A 100 23.96 0.67 3.84
C ALA A 100 25.16 1.21 4.64
N SER A 101 26.11 1.82 3.92
CA SER A 101 27.37 2.32 4.49
C SER A 101 27.20 3.51 5.43
N GLU A 102 26.06 4.22 5.38
CA GLU A 102 25.77 5.33 6.30
C GLU A 102 25.53 4.84 7.75
N VAL A 103 25.31 3.53 7.95
CA VAL A 103 25.00 2.95 9.26
C VAL A 103 26.13 2.00 9.70
N GLY A 104 26.91 2.46 10.68
CA GLY A 104 27.95 1.66 11.34
C GLY A 104 27.45 0.91 12.57
N HIS A 105 28.37 0.29 13.32
CA HIS A 105 28.08 -0.27 14.65
C HIS A 105 27.99 0.80 15.75
N ASP A 106 28.64 1.94 15.54
CA ASP A 106 28.50 3.12 16.39
C ASP A 106 27.27 3.93 16.00
N TRP A 107 26.74 4.72 16.95
CA TRP A 107 25.63 5.63 16.71
C TRP A 107 26.00 6.68 15.66
N GLY A 108 25.31 6.64 14.53
CA GLY A 108 25.38 7.61 13.44
C GLY A 108 24.13 8.48 13.36
N HIS A 109 24.17 9.49 12.50
CA HIS A 109 23.09 10.45 12.30
C HIS A 109 22.53 10.38 10.88
N ILE A 110 21.22 10.16 10.75
CA ILE A 110 20.50 10.23 9.48
C ILE A 110 19.53 11.41 9.53
N PRO A 111 19.65 12.41 8.64
CA PRO A 111 18.85 13.63 8.69
C PRO A 111 17.38 13.43 8.29
N ASP A 112 17.09 12.41 7.48
CA ASP A 112 15.73 12.12 7.03
C ASP A 112 15.50 10.60 6.91
N LEU A 113 14.84 10.04 7.92
CA LEU A 113 14.46 8.63 7.98
C LEU A 113 13.65 8.19 6.76
N PHE A 114 12.76 9.05 6.25
CA PHE A 114 11.92 8.70 5.11
C PHE A 114 12.78 8.49 3.86
N SER A 115 13.59 9.49 3.49
CA SER A 115 14.43 9.40 2.30
C SER A 115 15.43 8.23 2.37
N PHE A 116 15.98 7.97 3.56
CA PHE A 116 16.91 6.84 3.77
C PHE A 116 16.22 5.48 3.55
N LEU A 117 15.22 5.14 4.36
CA LEU A 117 14.60 3.80 4.31
C LEU A 117 13.72 3.59 3.08
N SER A 118 13.06 4.64 2.57
CA SER A 118 12.21 4.51 1.38
C SER A 118 13.02 4.12 0.15
N ASN A 119 14.26 4.61 0.01
CA ASN A 119 15.17 4.21 -1.07
C ASN A 119 15.62 2.76 -0.93
N ILE A 120 16.01 2.32 0.27
CA ILE A 120 16.38 0.91 0.55
C ILE A 120 15.23 -0.04 0.19
N ILE A 121 14.02 0.23 0.70
CA ILE A 121 12.85 -0.62 0.47
C ILE A 121 12.44 -0.59 -1.01
N LEU A 122 12.52 0.56 -1.66
CA LEU A 122 12.15 0.70 -3.07
C LEU A 122 13.10 -0.09 -3.98
N LYS A 123 14.42 0.00 -3.77
CA LYS A 123 15.40 -0.76 -4.56
C LYS A 123 15.15 -2.27 -4.48
N ALA A 124 14.96 -2.78 -3.26
CA ALA A 124 14.67 -4.20 -3.04
C ALA A 124 13.39 -4.66 -3.77
N ASN A 125 12.34 -3.84 -3.76
CA ASN A 125 11.10 -4.12 -4.49
C ASN A 125 11.27 -4.06 -6.01
N VAL A 126 12.03 -3.08 -6.50
CA VAL A 126 12.30 -2.91 -7.94
C VAL A 126 12.94 -4.17 -8.49
N GLU A 127 14.02 -4.64 -7.87
CA GLU A 127 14.72 -5.83 -8.36
C GLU A 127 13.88 -7.10 -8.21
N ALA A 128 13.11 -7.22 -7.13
CA ALA A 128 12.25 -8.38 -6.91
C ALA A 128 11.16 -8.55 -7.99
N LEU A 129 10.70 -7.45 -8.59
CA LEU A 129 9.61 -7.42 -9.58
C LEU A 129 10.06 -7.21 -11.02
N TYR A 130 10.99 -6.29 -11.27
CA TYR A 130 11.42 -5.80 -12.59
C TYR A 130 12.83 -6.28 -12.98
N GLY A 131 13.43 -7.19 -12.20
CA GLY A 131 14.71 -7.80 -12.52
C GLY A 131 15.91 -6.96 -12.08
N GLU A 132 17.09 -7.52 -12.25
CA GLU A 132 18.35 -6.99 -11.71
C GLU A 132 18.95 -5.87 -12.55
N HIS A 133 18.42 -5.63 -13.74
CA HIS A 133 19.03 -4.73 -14.72
C HIS A 133 18.41 -3.33 -14.74
N LEU A 134 17.18 -3.14 -14.26
CA LEU A 134 16.52 -1.82 -14.29
C LEU A 134 17.34 -0.75 -13.58
N LEU A 135 17.82 -1.02 -12.36
CA LEU A 135 18.63 -0.06 -11.60
C LEU A 135 20.06 0.08 -12.15
N ARG A 136 20.60 -0.94 -12.85
CA ARG A 136 21.90 -0.84 -13.51
C ARG A 136 21.84 0.07 -14.74
N ILE A 137 20.75 0.01 -15.50
CA ILE A 137 20.52 0.81 -16.71
C ILE A 137 20.04 2.22 -16.39
N CYS A 138 19.27 2.34 -15.31
CA CYS A 138 18.73 3.60 -14.81
C CYS A 138 19.12 3.79 -13.33
N PRO A 139 20.39 4.17 -13.03
CA PRO A 139 20.88 4.30 -11.65
C PRO A 139 20.11 5.32 -10.80
N THR A 140 19.52 6.33 -11.43
CA THR A 140 18.73 7.38 -10.76
C THR A 140 17.26 7.01 -10.58
N PHE A 141 16.81 5.84 -11.06
CA PHE A 141 15.39 5.48 -11.15
C PHE A 141 14.61 5.65 -9.84
N CYS A 142 15.17 5.22 -8.71
CA CYS A 142 14.51 5.40 -7.41
C CYS A 142 14.38 6.87 -7.01
N GLN A 143 15.41 7.68 -7.28
CA GLN A 143 15.37 9.12 -7.02
C GLN A 143 14.36 9.81 -7.94
N ASP A 144 14.32 9.44 -9.22
CA ASP A 144 13.37 9.96 -10.20
C ASP A 144 11.94 9.60 -9.84
N PHE A 145 11.72 8.39 -9.29
CA PHE A 145 10.41 7.98 -8.78
C PHE A 145 9.95 8.89 -7.62
N TRP A 146 10.81 9.16 -6.65
CA TRP A 146 10.44 10.05 -5.53
C TRP A 146 10.29 11.51 -5.97
N ASN A 147 11.02 11.96 -7.00
CA ASN A 147 10.81 13.25 -7.62
C ASN A 147 9.43 13.33 -8.29
N PHE A 148 9.06 12.30 -9.05
CA PHE A 148 7.72 12.18 -9.65
C PHE A 148 6.63 12.11 -8.58
N TYR A 149 6.84 11.34 -7.51
CA TYR A 149 5.92 11.24 -6.37
C TYR A 149 5.64 12.60 -5.74
N LYS A 150 6.67 13.40 -5.47
CA LYS A 150 6.53 14.78 -4.94
C LYS A 150 5.86 15.72 -5.94
N ALA A 151 6.08 15.52 -7.24
CA ALA A 151 5.44 16.28 -8.31
C ALA A 151 3.97 15.89 -8.56
N PHE A 152 3.58 14.69 -8.15
CA PHE A 152 2.29 14.09 -8.48
C PHE A 152 1.08 14.95 -8.11
N PRO A 153 1.01 15.61 -6.93
CA PRO A 153 -0.13 16.43 -6.58
C PRO A 153 -0.44 17.55 -7.58
N ASN A 154 0.59 18.14 -8.21
CA ASN A 154 0.39 19.18 -9.23
C ASN A 154 -0.20 18.59 -10.52
N ILE A 155 0.31 17.43 -10.92
CA ILE A 155 -0.14 16.73 -12.13
C ILE A 155 -1.58 16.23 -11.95
N SER A 156 -1.90 15.64 -10.79
CA SER A 156 -3.23 15.09 -10.52
C SER A 156 -4.32 16.14 -10.42
N LYS A 157 -3.97 17.39 -10.08
CA LYS A 157 -4.86 18.56 -10.12
C LYS A 157 -5.12 19.06 -11.55
N GLY A 158 -4.40 18.53 -12.54
CA GLY A 158 -4.49 18.99 -13.93
C GLY A 158 -3.88 20.37 -14.15
N LEU A 159 -2.95 20.80 -13.29
CA LEU A 159 -2.28 22.10 -13.48
C LEU A 159 -1.54 22.12 -14.83
N PRO A 160 -1.65 23.18 -15.64
CA PRO A 160 -1.03 23.19 -16.97
C PRO A 160 0.49 23.00 -16.92
N ARG A 161 1.04 22.27 -17.91
CA ARG A 161 2.48 21.99 -17.99
C ARG A 161 3.37 23.23 -17.98
N TRP A 162 2.93 24.33 -18.58
CA TRP A 162 3.69 25.59 -18.58
C TRP A 162 3.70 26.28 -17.20
N PHE A 163 2.75 25.96 -16.31
CA PHE A 163 2.67 26.50 -14.95
C PHE A 163 3.52 25.72 -13.95
N VAL A 164 3.63 24.39 -14.14
CA VAL A 164 4.42 23.48 -13.29
C VAL A 164 5.36 22.59 -14.14
N PRO A 165 6.27 23.17 -14.94
CA PRO A 165 7.06 22.43 -15.91
C PRO A 165 7.97 21.36 -15.27
N SER A 166 8.51 21.63 -14.07
CA SER A 166 9.33 20.68 -13.32
C SER A 166 8.55 19.43 -12.90
N SER A 167 7.26 19.57 -12.56
CA SER A 167 6.43 18.42 -12.18
C SER A 167 6.27 17.45 -13.35
N TYR A 168 5.98 17.98 -14.53
CA TYR A 168 5.86 17.16 -15.74
C TYR A 168 7.21 16.62 -16.23
N GLN A 169 8.30 17.35 -16.05
CA GLN A 169 9.64 16.84 -16.32
C GLN A 169 9.96 15.62 -15.46
N ALA A 170 9.63 15.64 -14.16
CA ALA A 170 9.83 14.48 -13.28
C ALA A 170 9.06 13.24 -13.76
N ARG A 171 7.85 13.41 -14.29
CA ARG A 171 7.09 12.31 -14.93
C ARG A 171 7.79 11.81 -16.20
N ASP A 172 8.26 12.72 -17.04
CA ASP A 172 8.90 12.34 -18.31
C ASP A 172 10.21 11.58 -18.09
N GLU A 173 10.98 11.89 -17.04
CA GLU A 173 12.18 11.10 -16.68
C GLU A 173 11.84 9.66 -16.31
N MET A 174 10.71 9.42 -15.66
CA MET A 174 10.23 8.05 -15.41
C MET A 174 9.90 7.31 -16.72
N HIS A 175 9.23 7.98 -17.68
CA HIS A 175 8.95 7.38 -18.98
C HIS A 175 10.23 7.03 -19.73
N LYS A 176 11.21 7.94 -19.76
CA LYS A 176 12.51 7.71 -20.39
C LYS A 176 13.25 6.54 -19.75
N SER A 177 13.17 6.40 -18.43
CA SER A 177 13.82 5.30 -17.72
C SER A 177 13.20 3.95 -18.07
N PHE A 178 11.87 3.85 -18.11
CA PHE A 178 11.19 2.63 -18.56
C PHE A 178 11.47 2.32 -20.03
N ASP A 179 11.47 3.33 -20.91
CA ASP A 179 11.79 3.13 -22.32
C ASP A 179 13.22 2.62 -22.52
N ARG A 180 14.20 3.24 -21.86
CA ARG A 180 15.62 2.80 -21.90
C ARG A 180 15.78 1.36 -21.42
N TRP A 181 15.16 1.03 -20.29
CA TRP A 181 15.21 -0.33 -19.75
C TRP A 181 14.58 -1.34 -20.70
N ARG A 182 13.37 -1.08 -21.20
CA ARG A 182 12.69 -1.99 -22.13
C ARG A 182 13.45 -2.20 -23.42
N THR A 183 13.98 -1.14 -24.02
CA THR A 183 14.79 -1.24 -25.24
C THR A 183 15.99 -2.14 -25.01
N TRP A 184 16.72 -1.93 -23.91
CA TRP A 184 17.84 -2.80 -23.54
C TRP A 184 17.40 -4.24 -23.32
N CYS A 185 16.29 -4.48 -22.60
CA CYS A 185 15.79 -5.82 -22.36
C CYS A 185 15.43 -6.54 -23.67
N SER A 186 14.79 -5.86 -24.62
CA SER A 186 14.46 -6.44 -25.94
C SER A 186 15.70 -6.77 -26.77
N GLU A 187 16.80 -6.03 -26.62
CA GLU A 187 18.07 -6.31 -27.31
C GLU A 187 18.86 -7.47 -26.67
N ASN A 188 18.60 -7.77 -25.39
CA ASN A 188 19.38 -8.73 -24.60
C ASN A 188 18.59 -9.99 -24.21
N TYR A 189 17.30 -10.05 -24.52
CA TYR A 189 16.43 -11.19 -24.20
C TYR A 189 15.91 -11.85 -25.46
N ASN A 190 16.14 -13.17 -25.58
CA ASN A 190 15.60 -13.95 -26.68
C ASN A 190 14.21 -14.48 -26.32
N TRP A 191 13.17 -13.87 -26.90
CA TRP A 191 11.77 -14.27 -26.72
C TRP A 191 11.45 -15.65 -27.30
N ASP A 192 12.23 -16.14 -28.26
CA ASP A 192 12.04 -17.47 -28.87
C ASP A 192 12.61 -18.62 -28.02
N ASN A 193 13.16 -18.30 -26.85
CA ASN A 193 13.64 -19.30 -25.92
C ASN A 193 12.51 -19.76 -24.98
N ASP A 194 11.85 -20.86 -25.35
CA ASP A 194 10.77 -21.50 -24.57
C ASP A 194 11.12 -21.74 -23.10
N LYS A 195 12.41 -21.89 -22.76
CA LYS A 195 12.86 -22.10 -21.37
C LYS A 195 12.62 -20.91 -20.45
N PHE A 196 12.44 -19.70 -20.97
CA PHE A 196 12.27 -18.48 -20.18
C PHE A 196 10.89 -17.83 -20.33
N CYS A 197 10.04 -18.31 -21.25
CA CYS A 197 8.75 -17.68 -21.54
C CYS A 197 7.78 -17.76 -20.34
N ASP A 198 7.77 -18.89 -19.62
CA ASP A 198 6.84 -19.16 -18.52
C ASP A 198 7.49 -19.35 -17.15
N VAL A 199 8.77 -18.98 -16.99
CA VAL A 199 9.38 -18.95 -15.65
C VAL A 199 8.78 -17.81 -14.84
N GLU A 200 8.65 -18.02 -13.52
CA GLU A 200 8.13 -16.99 -12.63
C GLU A 200 9.06 -15.76 -12.60
N TYR A 201 10.38 -15.96 -12.79
CA TYR A 201 11.36 -14.88 -12.79
C TYR A 201 12.58 -15.18 -13.67
N GLU A 202 13.10 -14.14 -14.32
CA GLU A 202 14.44 -14.12 -14.88
C GLU A 202 15.07 -12.72 -14.74
N PRO A 203 16.42 -12.60 -14.73
CA PRO A 203 17.08 -11.36 -14.30
C PRO A 203 16.85 -10.12 -15.19
N ILE A 204 16.49 -10.27 -16.47
CA ILE A 204 16.40 -9.16 -17.43
C ILE A 204 15.07 -8.41 -17.29
N TRP A 205 13.93 -9.11 -17.41
CA TRP A 205 12.59 -8.51 -17.29
C TRP A 205 11.98 -8.66 -15.88
N GLY A 206 12.56 -9.50 -15.03
CA GLY A 206 12.07 -9.75 -13.69
C GLY A 206 10.97 -10.80 -13.66
N THR A 207 9.83 -10.47 -13.07
CA THR A 207 8.72 -11.42 -12.87
C THR A 207 7.93 -11.69 -14.14
N GLN A 208 7.30 -12.86 -14.21
CA GLN A 208 6.34 -13.19 -15.27
C GLN A 208 5.18 -12.19 -15.32
N TYR A 209 4.78 -11.66 -14.16
CA TYR A 209 3.81 -10.57 -14.07
C TYR A 209 4.20 -9.36 -14.93
N VAL A 210 5.43 -8.86 -14.78
CA VAL A 210 5.91 -7.69 -15.52
C VAL A 210 5.95 -7.99 -17.01
N ARG A 211 6.46 -9.15 -17.43
CA ARG A 211 6.47 -9.57 -18.84
C ARG A 211 5.06 -9.64 -19.44
N LYS A 212 4.13 -10.34 -18.78
CA LYS A 212 2.75 -10.53 -19.29
C LYS A 212 1.97 -9.21 -19.30
N MET A 213 2.21 -8.33 -18.32
CA MET A 213 1.65 -6.98 -18.31
C MET A 213 2.12 -6.18 -19.53
N ILE A 214 3.41 -6.18 -19.85
CA ILE A 214 3.95 -5.49 -21.03
C ILE A 214 3.38 -6.10 -22.31
N GLN A 215 3.47 -7.43 -22.47
CA GLN A 215 2.98 -8.16 -23.64
C GLN A 215 1.49 -7.89 -23.92
N ARG A 216 0.64 -7.83 -22.89
CA ARG A 216 -0.78 -7.46 -23.08
C ARG A 216 -0.91 -6.08 -23.70
N HIS A 217 -0.20 -5.09 -23.17
CA HIS A 217 -0.32 -3.70 -23.60
C HIS A 217 0.24 -3.50 -25.01
N GLU A 218 1.30 -4.23 -25.37
CA GLU A 218 1.82 -4.30 -26.74
C GLU A 218 0.81 -4.98 -27.68
N ALA A 219 0.18 -6.09 -27.27
CA ALA A 219 -0.82 -6.81 -28.07
C ALA A 219 -2.11 -6.00 -28.28
N LEU A 220 -2.48 -5.13 -27.34
CA LEU A 220 -3.55 -4.14 -27.53
C LEU A 220 -3.17 -3.06 -28.57
N GLY A 221 -1.87 -2.92 -28.86
CA GLY A 221 -1.32 -2.03 -29.88
C GLY A 221 -0.88 -0.68 -29.35
N LEU A 222 -0.52 -0.57 -28.06
CA LEU A 222 0.11 0.63 -27.52
C LEU A 222 1.46 0.89 -28.19
N SER A 223 1.79 2.17 -28.38
CA SER A 223 3.16 2.55 -28.76
C SER A 223 4.16 2.22 -27.64
N ASN A 224 5.46 2.23 -27.96
CA ASN A 224 6.53 2.13 -26.95
C ASN A 224 6.34 3.14 -25.81
N ASN A 225 5.99 4.39 -26.14
CA ASN A 225 5.70 5.41 -25.15
C ASN A 225 4.44 5.07 -24.33
N GLY A 226 3.38 4.57 -24.98
CA GLY A 226 2.15 4.14 -24.31
C GLY A 226 2.38 3.00 -23.30
N VAL A 227 3.24 2.04 -23.64
CA VAL A 227 3.65 0.98 -22.72
C VAL A 227 4.41 1.57 -21.52
N ALA A 228 5.37 2.46 -21.75
CA ALA A 228 6.11 3.13 -20.66
C ALA A 228 5.20 3.93 -19.71
N VAL A 229 4.18 4.61 -20.24
CA VAL A 229 3.14 5.31 -19.46
C VAL A 229 2.37 4.33 -18.56
N VAL A 230 1.89 3.23 -19.14
CA VAL A 230 1.13 2.22 -18.39
C VAL A 230 1.99 1.57 -17.31
N MET A 231 3.24 1.25 -17.63
CA MET A 231 4.22 0.75 -16.67
C MET A 231 4.40 1.69 -15.47
N LEU A 232 4.54 3.00 -15.71
CA LEU A 232 4.60 3.98 -14.64
C LEU A 232 3.33 3.94 -13.77
N GLY A 233 2.16 3.77 -14.39
CA GLY A 233 0.90 3.59 -13.67
C GLY A 233 0.93 2.40 -12.72
N TYR A 234 1.31 1.21 -13.20
CA TYR A 234 1.44 0.00 -12.39
C TYR A 234 2.48 0.13 -11.29
N PHE A 235 3.65 0.70 -11.62
CA PHE A 235 4.73 0.91 -10.66
C PHE A 235 4.30 1.86 -9.54
N PHE A 236 3.66 2.98 -9.92
CA PHE A 236 3.17 3.99 -8.98
C PHE A 236 2.16 3.38 -8.01
N VAL A 237 1.14 2.66 -8.49
CA VAL A 237 0.13 2.09 -7.58
C VAL A 237 0.71 1.02 -6.64
N ALA A 238 1.74 0.28 -7.08
CA ALA A 238 2.39 -0.74 -6.27
C ALA A 238 3.28 -0.15 -5.17
N MET A 239 4.04 0.92 -5.47
CA MET A 239 5.09 1.45 -4.58
C MET A 239 4.67 2.68 -3.79
N ALA A 240 3.90 3.60 -4.40
CA ALA A 240 3.58 4.91 -3.83
C ALA A 240 2.77 4.84 -2.52
N ASN A 241 2.11 3.71 -2.23
CA ASN A 241 1.37 3.51 -0.98
C ASN A 241 2.09 2.57 -0.01
N THR A 242 2.69 1.51 -0.55
CA THR A 242 3.29 0.42 0.25
C THR A 242 4.52 0.88 1.01
N VAL A 243 5.42 1.63 0.35
CA VAL A 243 6.65 2.10 1.01
C VAL A 243 6.31 3.12 2.10
N PRO A 244 5.52 4.19 1.83
CA PRO A 244 5.12 5.10 2.90
C PRO A 244 4.39 4.41 4.06
N ALA A 245 3.56 3.39 3.81
CA ALA A 245 2.88 2.65 4.87
C ALA A 245 3.87 2.03 5.86
N ALA A 246 4.93 1.39 5.37
CA ALA A 246 5.98 0.81 6.21
C ALA A 246 6.68 1.87 7.04
N LEU A 247 7.01 3.02 6.43
CA LEU A 247 7.69 4.13 7.09
C LEU A 247 6.85 4.76 8.21
N TRP A 248 5.55 5.00 7.97
CA TRP A 248 4.64 5.46 9.01
C TRP A 248 4.53 4.46 10.16
N MET A 249 4.45 3.17 9.83
CA MET A 249 4.36 2.10 10.82
C MET A 249 5.63 2.06 11.69
N ILE A 250 6.82 2.22 11.09
CA ILE A 250 8.10 2.34 11.81
C ILE A 250 8.09 3.56 12.74
N VAL A 251 7.74 4.76 12.26
CA VAL A 251 7.72 5.96 13.11
C VAL A 251 6.76 5.82 14.28
N HIS A 252 5.56 5.30 14.05
CA HIS A 252 4.58 5.06 15.11
C HIS A 252 5.10 4.09 16.18
N ILE A 253 5.89 3.08 15.79
CA ILE A 253 6.54 2.16 16.73
C ILE A 253 7.68 2.87 17.50
N LEU A 254 8.50 3.67 16.82
CA LEU A 254 9.64 4.39 17.44
C LEU A 254 9.21 5.48 18.43
N LEU A 255 8.00 6.03 18.28
CA LEU A 255 7.44 7.05 19.17
C LEU A 255 7.11 6.54 20.58
N ASP A 256 7.08 5.22 20.78
CA ASP A 256 6.85 4.56 22.08
C ASP A 256 7.88 3.44 22.30
N ALA A 257 8.83 3.69 23.21
CA ALA A 257 9.89 2.74 23.54
C ALA A 257 9.36 1.41 24.15
N SER A 258 8.20 1.43 24.80
CA SER A 258 7.54 0.22 25.30
C SER A 258 6.95 -0.57 24.14
N LEU A 259 6.30 0.11 23.19
CA LEU A 259 5.78 -0.51 21.96
C LEU A 259 6.90 -1.12 21.11
N LEU A 260 7.99 -0.39 20.87
CA LEU A 260 9.17 -0.90 20.15
C LEU A 260 9.69 -2.21 20.75
N ARG A 261 9.83 -2.27 22.08
CA ARG A 261 10.30 -3.47 22.78
C ARG A 261 9.32 -4.64 22.61
N ARG A 262 8.02 -4.39 22.73
CA ARG A 262 6.97 -5.40 22.53
C ARG A 262 6.98 -5.95 21.10
N VAL A 263 7.05 -5.05 20.11
CA VAL A 263 7.11 -5.46 18.70
C VAL A 263 8.36 -6.27 18.41
N ARG A 264 9.55 -5.82 18.84
CA ARG A 264 10.81 -6.61 18.70
C ARG A 264 10.70 -8.00 19.31
N HIS A 265 10.14 -8.09 20.52
CA HIS A 265 9.92 -9.38 21.18
C HIS A 265 8.97 -10.29 20.40
N GLN A 266 7.88 -9.75 19.85
CA GLN A 266 6.89 -10.53 19.11
C GLN A 266 7.34 -10.96 17.71
N ILE A 267 8.16 -10.16 17.03
CA ILE A 267 8.68 -10.51 15.69
C ILE A 267 9.89 -11.44 15.77
N SER A 268 10.64 -11.45 16.87
CA SER A 268 11.88 -12.23 17.02
C SER A 268 11.70 -13.72 16.66
N PRO A 269 10.63 -14.43 17.09
CA PRO A 269 10.41 -15.84 16.71
C PRO A 269 10.15 -16.07 15.21
N ALA A 270 9.86 -15.02 14.43
CA ALA A 270 9.70 -15.14 12.99
C ALA A 270 11.04 -15.24 12.26
N PHE A 271 12.16 -14.80 12.85
CA PHE A 271 13.45 -14.75 12.20
C PHE A 271 14.17 -16.11 12.23
N GLN A 272 14.79 -16.44 11.11
CA GLN A 272 15.59 -17.64 10.92
C GLN A 272 16.90 -17.25 10.22
N SER A 273 18.01 -17.85 10.62
CA SER A 273 19.30 -17.65 9.97
C SER A 273 19.29 -18.28 8.56
N THR A 274 19.72 -17.52 7.56
CA THR A 274 19.87 -17.97 6.16
C THR A 274 21.27 -17.65 5.63
N GLU A 275 21.61 -18.14 4.44
CA GLU A 275 22.90 -17.84 3.77
C GLU A 275 23.15 -16.34 3.56
N VAL A 276 22.10 -15.52 3.51
CA VAL A 276 22.16 -14.07 3.21
C VAL A 276 21.80 -13.23 4.44
N GLY A 277 21.90 -13.81 5.64
CA GLY A 277 21.55 -13.18 6.92
C GLY A 277 20.23 -13.67 7.51
N GLU A 278 19.79 -13.08 8.61
CA GLU A 278 18.50 -13.43 9.22
C GLU A 278 17.33 -12.93 8.37
N GLN A 279 16.36 -13.81 8.10
CA GLN A 279 15.16 -13.47 7.35
C GLN A 279 13.91 -13.91 8.10
N PRO A 280 12.82 -13.13 8.03
CA PRO A 280 11.57 -13.51 8.69
C PRO A 280 10.75 -14.51 7.86
N ASP A 281 10.05 -15.41 8.55
CA ASP A 281 8.89 -16.12 8.02
C ASP A 281 7.69 -15.15 7.97
N ILE A 282 7.32 -14.77 6.74
CA ILE A 282 6.19 -13.89 6.46
C ILE A 282 4.88 -14.43 7.03
N LYS A 283 4.68 -15.75 7.06
CA LYS A 283 3.43 -16.35 7.58
C LYS A 283 3.29 -16.13 9.08
N VAL A 284 4.40 -16.09 9.83
CA VAL A 284 4.41 -15.79 11.27
C VAL A 284 4.07 -14.32 11.47
N LEU A 285 4.77 -13.40 10.80
CA LEU A 285 4.50 -11.96 10.88
C LEU A 285 3.04 -11.63 10.54
N MET A 286 2.49 -12.23 9.49
CA MET A 286 1.12 -11.97 9.03
C MET A 286 0.04 -12.38 10.03
N LYS A 287 0.35 -13.31 10.95
CA LYS A 287 -0.57 -13.79 11.99
C LYS A 287 -0.45 -13.01 13.30
N ASP A 288 0.59 -12.21 13.47
CA ASP A 288 0.84 -11.48 14.72
C ASP A 288 -0.27 -10.44 14.98
N PRO A 289 -1.03 -10.53 16.10
CA PRO A 289 -2.13 -9.63 16.38
C PRO A 289 -1.72 -8.16 16.53
N LEU A 290 -0.62 -7.87 17.22
CA LEU A 290 -0.20 -6.49 17.49
C LEU A 290 0.28 -5.81 16.21
N LEU A 291 1.10 -6.49 15.42
CA LEU A 291 1.60 -6.00 14.13
C LEU A 291 0.44 -5.71 13.17
N ASN A 292 -0.57 -6.59 13.15
CA ASN A 292 -1.82 -6.35 12.43
C ASN A 292 -2.56 -5.12 12.96
N SER A 293 -2.62 -4.92 14.27
CA SER A 293 -3.32 -3.79 14.87
C SER A 293 -2.64 -2.46 14.56
N ILE A 294 -1.31 -2.39 14.71
CA ILE A 294 -0.48 -1.23 14.33
C ILE A 294 -0.65 -0.93 12.85
N TYR A 295 -0.65 -1.96 12.00
CA TYR A 295 -0.87 -1.81 10.56
C TYR A 295 -2.23 -1.19 10.24
N TYR A 296 -3.33 -1.74 10.79
CA TYR A 296 -4.65 -1.21 10.52
C TYR A 296 -4.83 0.20 11.07
N GLU A 297 -4.26 0.52 12.23
CA GLU A 297 -4.29 1.86 12.79
C GLU A 297 -3.47 2.86 11.95
N THR A 298 -2.31 2.43 11.45
CA THR A 298 -1.50 3.20 10.51
C THR A 298 -2.33 3.51 9.26
N LEU A 299 -3.00 2.52 8.68
CA LEU A 299 -3.83 2.73 7.49
C LEU A 299 -5.03 3.65 7.78
N ARG A 300 -5.68 3.51 8.94
CA ARG A 300 -6.83 4.35 9.33
C ARG A 300 -6.44 5.83 9.39
N LEU A 301 -5.28 6.12 10.00
CA LEU A 301 -4.79 7.48 10.21
C LEU A 301 -4.09 8.08 9.00
N ARG A 302 -3.39 7.27 8.20
CA ARG A 302 -2.43 7.77 7.21
C ARG A 302 -2.84 7.54 5.76
N VAL A 303 -3.88 6.75 5.48
CA VAL A 303 -4.41 6.60 4.11
C VAL A 303 -5.56 7.57 3.86
N ALA A 304 -5.39 8.50 2.93
CA ALA A 304 -6.48 9.25 2.32
C ALA A 304 -7.22 8.35 1.32
N SER A 305 -8.05 7.42 1.79
CA SER A 305 -8.79 6.54 0.86
C SER A 305 -9.99 7.29 0.27
N THR A 306 -9.87 7.88 -0.92
CA THR A 306 -11.06 8.40 -1.63
C THR A 306 -11.58 7.36 -2.62
N VAL A 307 -12.82 6.92 -2.40
CA VAL A 307 -13.50 5.97 -3.28
C VAL A 307 -14.54 6.71 -4.10
N GLY A 308 -14.26 6.90 -5.39
CA GLY A 308 -15.19 7.47 -6.35
C GLY A 308 -15.90 6.41 -7.20
N ARG A 309 -17.21 6.58 -7.41
CA ARG A 309 -18.04 5.74 -8.28
C ARG A 309 -19.01 6.57 -9.08
N THR A 310 -19.31 6.13 -10.30
CA THR A 310 -20.37 6.70 -11.14
C THR A 310 -21.32 5.60 -11.58
N SER A 311 -22.62 5.92 -11.66
CA SER A 311 -23.65 5.03 -12.21
C SER A 311 -23.75 5.20 -13.73
N LEU A 312 -24.01 4.12 -14.44
CA LEU A 312 -24.31 4.16 -15.89
C LEU A 312 -25.79 4.45 -16.19
N ASP A 313 -26.65 4.32 -15.17
CA ASP A 313 -28.10 4.57 -15.28
C ASP A 313 -28.63 5.35 -14.05
N ASP A 314 -29.89 5.81 -14.15
CA ASP A 314 -30.59 6.58 -13.12
C ASP A 314 -31.20 5.71 -11.98
N GLN A 315 -30.90 4.40 -11.93
CA GLN A 315 -31.48 3.47 -10.97
C GLN A 315 -30.72 3.42 -9.62
N LEU A 316 -29.59 4.14 -9.52
CA LEU A 316 -28.80 4.14 -8.30
C LEU A 316 -29.51 4.89 -7.16
N CYS A 317 -29.91 4.14 -6.14
CA CYS A 317 -30.48 4.66 -4.91
C CYS A 317 -29.64 4.20 -3.71
N LEU A 318 -29.04 5.16 -2.99
CA LEU A 318 -28.25 4.90 -1.79
C LEU A 318 -29.11 4.93 -0.53
N ALA A 319 -28.57 4.37 0.56
CA ALA A 319 -29.23 4.35 1.87
C ALA A 319 -29.65 5.77 2.30
N GLY A 320 -30.88 5.91 2.80
CA GLY A 320 -31.49 7.22 3.09
C GLY A 320 -32.31 7.79 1.93
N GLY A 321 -32.49 7.05 0.83
CA GLY A 321 -33.36 7.46 -0.29
C GLY A 321 -32.69 8.38 -1.30
N TRP A 322 -31.35 8.47 -1.28
CA TRP A 322 -30.58 9.33 -2.19
C TRP A 322 -30.56 8.72 -3.58
N LYS A 323 -31.30 9.32 -4.52
CA LYS A 323 -31.28 8.95 -5.93
C LYS A 323 -30.16 9.72 -6.64
N VAL A 324 -29.28 9.00 -7.32
CA VAL A 324 -28.14 9.57 -8.05
C VAL A 324 -28.34 9.36 -9.54
N LYS A 325 -28.16 10.42 -10.32
CA LYS A 325 -28.29 10.37 -11.79
C LYS A 325 -27.09 9.66 -12.42
N ALA A 326 -27.31 9.06 -13.59
CA ALA A 326 -26.26 8.54 -14.45
C ALA A 326 -25.18 9.60 -14.71
N GLY A 327 -23.92 9.18 -14.74
CA GLY A 327 -22.79 10.06 -15.03
C GLY A 327 -22.35 10.98 -13.88
N VAL A 328 -23.10 11.08 -12.77
CA VAL A 328 -22.73 11.91 -11.62
C VAL A 328 -21.75 11.16 -10.70
N PRO A 329 -20.53 11.69 -10.47
CA PRO A 329 -19.58 11.10 -9.53
C PRO A 329 -20.05 11.15 -8.08
N ILE A 330 -19.91 10.03 -7.37
CA ILE A 330 -20.10 9.91 -5.93
C ILE A 330 -18.74 9.62 -5.31
N MET A 331 -18.33 10.40 -4.30
CA MET A 331 -17.04 10.26 -3.64
C MET A 331 -17.22 10.03 -2.15
N PHE A 332 -16.42 9.12 -1.58
CA PHE A 332 -16.37 8.87 -0.14
C PHE A 332 -14.92 8.90 0.35
N THR A 333 -14.68 9.63 1.44
CA THR A 333 -13.35 9.80 2.03
C THR A 333 -13.20 8.90 3.26
N GLY A 334 -12.43 7.83 3.13
CA GLY A 334 -12.15 6.85 4.17
C GLY A 334 -11.39 7.40 5.37
N TRP A 335 -10.55 8.43 5.18
CA TRP A 335 -9.92 9.13 6.30
C TRP A 335 -10.97 9.76 7.23
N LEU A 336 -11.93 10.52 6.70
CA LEU A 336 -13.04 11.07 7.50
C LEU A 336 -13.91 9.96 8.12
N ALA A 337 -14.14 8.86 7.39
CA ALA A 337 -14.86 7.72 7.93
C ALA A 337 -14.11 7.05 9.11
N GLY A 338 -12.78 7.13 9.11
CA GLY A 338 -11.88 6.74 10.20
C GLY A 338 -11.94 7.64 11.44
N LEU A 339 -12.55 8.83 11.33
CA LEU A 339 -12.72 9.82 12.40
C LEU A 339 -14.17 9.90 12.92
N ASP A 340 -15.04 8.97 12.50
CA ASP A 340 -16.44 8.95 12.93
C ASP A 340 -16.60 8.41 14.36
N GLU A 341 -16.71 9.31 15.34
CA GLU A 341 -16.93 8.96 16.75
C GLU A 341 -18.20 8.13 16.99
N SER A 342 -19.19 8.13 16.09
CA SER A 342 -20.37 7.29 16.27
C SER A 342 -20.07 5.80 16.06
N CYS A 343 -19.01 5.47 15.32
CA CYS A 343 -18.60 4.11 15.00
C CYS A 343 -17.38 3.65 15.80
N TRP A 344 -16.33 4.48 15.87
CA TRP A 344 -15.03 4.07 16.39
C TRP A 344 -14.94 4.12 17.91
N ASN A 345 -14.30 3.11 18.49
CA ASN A 345 -14.03 3.04 19.91
C ASN A 345 -12.94 4.06 20.29
N THR A 346 -13.29 4.95 21.22
CA THR A 346 -12.42 5.99 21.79
C THR A 346 -12.10 5.76 23.26
N VAL A 347 -12.58 4.65 23.84
CA VAL A 347 -12.55 4.32 25.28
C VAL A 347 -13.07 5.48 26.14
N GLN A 348 -14.37 5.45 26.43
CA GLN A 348 -15.03 6.37 27.36
C GLN A 348 -15.57 5.54 28.52
N ASP A 349 -14.76 5.32 29.55
CA ASP A 349 -15.23 4.78 30.82
C ASP A 349 -15.53 5.95 31.77
N LEU A 350 -16.82 6.24 31.99
CA LEU A 350 -17.27 7.27 32.91
C LEU A 350 -17.01 6.91 34.39
N SER A 351 -16.57 5.68 34.66
CA SER A 351 -16.47 5.10 36.01
C SER A 351 -15.05 4.73 36.44
N GLY A 352 -14.05 4.70 35.54
CA GLY A 352 -12.79 4.02 35.83
C GLY A 352 -11.56 4.51 35.08
N GLY A 353 -11.17 5.78 35.24
CA GLY A 353 -9.79 6.28 35.10
C GLY A 353 -8.97 5.94 33.84
N ARG A 354 -9.55 5.34 32.80
CA ARG A 354 -8.82 4.91 31.60
C ARG A 354 -8.51 6.13 30.71
N PRO A 355 -7.32 6.19 30.12
CA PRO A 355 -6.99 7.24 29.17
C PRO A 355 -7.94 7.19 27.98
N GLN A 356 -8.45 8.36 27.59
CA GLN A 356 -9.20 8.52 26.35
C GLN A 356 -8.23 8.35 25.17
N HIS A 357 -8.67 7.65 24.12
CA HIS A 357 -7.91 7.50 22.88
C HIS A 357 -8.64 8.22 21.73
N PRO A 358 -8.33 9.52 21.50
CA PRO A 358 -8.87 10.29 20.37
C PRO A 358 -8.68 9.56 19.03
N LEU A 359 -9.52 9.87 18.05
CA LEU A 359 -9.44 9.23 16.73
C LEU A 359 -8.32 9.82 15.88
N GLU A 360 -7.77 10.96 16.24
CA GLU A 360 -6.62 11.58 15.59
C GLU A 360 -5.30 11.02 16.14
N ALA A 361 -5.32 10.48 17.35
CA ALA A 361 -4.16 9.89 18.01
C ALA A 361 -3.95 8.44 17.56
N PHE A 362 -2.68 8.08 17.33
CA PHE A 362 -2.29 6.70 17.07
C PHE A 362 -2.46 5.86 18.34
N TRP A 363 -3.19 4.75 18.22
CA TRP A 363 -3.36 3.77 19.28
C TRP A 363 -3.07 2.36 18.76
N ALA A 364 -1.89 1.83 19.12
CA ALA A 364 -1.38 0.55 18.61
C ALA A 364 -2.35 -0.61 18.81
N GLU A 365 -3.09 -0.62 19.92
CA GLU A 365 -4.02 -1.68 20.31
C GLU A 365 -5.45 -1.45 19.83
N ARG A 366 -5.75 -0.40 19.04
CA ARG A 366 -7.14 -0.07 18.64
C ARG A 366 -7.88 -1.23 17.98
N PHE A 367 -7.16 -2.03 17.18
CA PHE A 367 -7.72 -3.16 16.47
C PHE A 367 -7.57 -4.49 17.22
N LEU A 368 -6.99 -4.50 18.43
CA LEU A 368 -6.98 -5.69 19.28
C LEU A 368 -8.34 -5.88 19.95
N ASP A 369 -9.00 -6.97 19.60
CA ASP A 369 -10.19 -7.47 20.30
C ASP A 369 -9.76 -8.62 21.21
N CYS A 370 -10.14 -8.52 22.48
CA CYS A 370 -9.82 -9.50 23.52
C CYS A 370 -11.13 -10.21 23.91
N PRO A 371 -11.44 -11.38 23.32
CA PRO A 371 -12.68 -12.08 23.60
C PRO A 371 -12.74 -12.49 25.08
N GLY A 372 -13.84 -12.16 25.76
CA GLY A 372 -14.06 -12.54 27.16
C GLY A 372 -13.47 -11.61 28.21
N SER A 373 -12.79 -10.52 27.82
CA SER A 373 -12.46 -9.44 28.77
C SER A 373 -13.70 -8.63 29.14
N SER A 374 -13.80 -8.21 30.41
CA SER A 374 -14.80 -7.24 30.87
C SER A 374 -14.56 -5.83 30.33
N SER A 375 -13.37 -5.55 29.78
CA SER A 375 -13.02 -4.27 29.16
C SER A 375 -13.59 -4.11 27.74
N ILE A 376 -14.04 -2.91 27.39
CA ILE A 376 -14.38 -2.55 26.01
C ILE A 376 -13.11 -2.56 25.13
N SER A 377 -12.90 -3.68 24.43
CA SER A 377 -11.82 -3.90 23.45
C SER A 377 -12.35 -3.91 22.00
N GLY A 378 -11.43 -3.82 21.04
CA GLY A 378 -11.72 -3.78 19.61
C GLY A 378 -12.06 -2.37 19.07
N PRO A 379 -12.04 -2.20 17.74
CA PRO A 379 -12.03 -0.87 17.12
C PRO A 379 -13.41 -0.22 16.99
N ALA A 380 -14.49 -1.03 16.99
CA ALA A 380 -15.85 -0.53 16.85
C ALA A 380 -16.53 -0.42 18.22
N LYS A 381 -17.35 0.62 18.42
CA LYS A 381 -18.20 0.74 19.61
C LYS A 381 -19.16 -0.45 19.68
N LYS A 382 -19.05 -1.26 20.73
CA LYS A 382 -20.02 -2.34 21.01
C LYS A 382 -21.36 -1.68 21.38
N LYS A 383 -22.46 -2.02 20.69
CA LYS A 383 -23.81 -1.59 21.12
C LYS A 383 -24.00 -2.11 22.54
N ARG A 384 -24.25 -1.22 23.52
CA ARG A 384 -24.41 -1.51 24.96
C ARG A 384 -24.81 -2.97 25.21
N VAL A 385 -23.84 -3.79 25.59
CA VAL A 385 -24.14 -5.03 26.31
C VAL A 385 -24.51 -4.58 27.72
N GLN A 386 -25.59 -5.12 28.28
CA GLN A 386 -25.99 -4.84 29.66
C GLN A 386 -24.78 -5.03 30.60
N PRO A 387 -24.62 -4.19 31.63
CA PRO A 387 -23.48 -4.32 32.53
C PRO A 387 -23.52 -5.69 33.19
N ALA A 388 -22.53 -6.53 32.90
CA ALA A 388 -22.26 -7.69 33.73
C ALA A 388 -21.83 -7.17 35.09
N ARG A 389 -22.46 -7.65 36.17
CA ARG A 389 -22.13 -7.29 37.56
C ARG A 389 -20.63 -7.41 37.78
N GLU A 390 -19.99 -6.32 38.19
CA GLU A 390 -18.59 -6.27 38.52
C GLU A 390 -18.31 -7.01 39.83
N SER A 391 -17.32 -7.90 39.80
CA SER A 391 -16.64 -8.41 40.99
C SER A 391 -15.33 -7.61 41.16
N PRO A 392 -14.91 -7.26 42.39
CA PRO A 392 -13.71 -6.44 42.59
C PRO A 392 -12.47 -7.23 42.17
N GLN A 393 -11.69 -6.72 41.22
CA GLN A 393 -10.36 -7.24 40.89
C GLN A 393 -9.27 -6.25 41.26
N ARG A 394 -8.20 -6.78 41.86
CA ARG A 394 -7.00 -6.05 42.24
C ARG A 394 -6.24 -5.55 41.01
N PRO A 395 -5.51 -4.42 41.11
CA PRO A 395 -4.72 -3.90 40.00
C PRO A 395 -3.54 -4.84 39.73
N THR A 396 -3.54 -5.49 38.56
CA THR A 396 -2.41 -6.29 38.08
C THR A 396 -1.74 -5.61 36.90
N THR A 397 -0.51 -5.17 37.13
CA THR A 397 0.48 -4.84 36.09
C THR A 397 0.91 -6.13 35.38
N HIS A 398 0.20 -6.55 34.34
CA HIS A 398 0.63 -7.64 33.45
C HIS A 398 0.24 -7.34 31.99
N MET A 399 1.03 -6.51 31.29
CA MET A 399 0.84 -6.23 29.86
C MET A 399 1.26 -7.38 28.93
N GLY A 400 1.87 -8.46 29.44
CA GLY A 400 2.38 -9.57 28.61
C GLY A 400 1.38 -10.69 28.32
N THR A 401 0.38 -10.92 29.17
CA THR A 401 -0.49 -12.11 29.09
C THR A 401 -1.81 -11.89 28.34
N GLU A 402 -2.22 -10.63 28.13
CA GLU A 402 -3.45 -10.31 27.39
C GLU A 402 -3.26 -10.38 25.86
N ASP A 403 -2.04 -10.11 25.38
CA ASP A 403 -1.71 -10.16 23.95
C ASP A 403 -1.86 -11.58 23.38
N GLU A 404 -1.54 -12.63 24.15
CA GLU A 404 -1.67 -14.04 23.72
C GLU A 404 -3.11 -14.45 23.38
N ARG A 405 -4.10 -13.79 23.99
CA ARG A 405 -5.54 -14.05 23.76
C ARG A 405 -6.18 -13.05 22.80
N SER A 406 -5.44 -12.02 22.41
CA SER A 406 -5.93 -10.93 21.58
C SER A 406 -5.93 -11.30 20.10
N ARG A 407 -6.89 -10.77 19.35
CA ARG A 407 -6.95 -10.94 17.89
C ARG A 407 -7.14 -9.59 17.24
N ALA A 408 -6.37 -9.31 16.18
CA ALA A 408 -6.63 -8.16 15.34
C ALA A 408 -7.99 -8.34 14.64
N SER A 409 -8.88 -7.36 14.77
CA SER A 409 -10.24 -7.40 14.27
C SER A 409 -10.59 -6.12 13.55
N VAL A 410 -11.22 -6.25 12.37
CA VAL A 410 -11.86 -5.13 11.65
C VAL A 410 -13.40 -5.26 11.68
N ALA A 411 -13.91 -6.11 12.57
CA ALA A 411 -15.34 -6.38 12.68
C ALA A 411 -16.10 -5.11 13.09
N GLY A 412 -17.29 -4.91 12.52
CA GLY A 412 -18.12 -3.73 12.80
C GLY A 412 -17.72 -2.45 12.06
N LEU A 413 -16.60 -2.43 11.32
CA LEU A 413 -16.11 -1.24 10.63
C LEU A 413 -16.52 -1.16 9.15
N ARG A 414 -17.48 -1.97 8.71
CA ARG A 414 -17.96 -1.92 7.32
C ARG A 414 -18.51 -0.53 7.00
N GLY A 415 -18.06 0.03 5.88
CA GLY A 415 -18.38 1.41 5.48
C GLY A 415 -17.64 2.50 6.27
N HIS A 416 -16.79 2.16 7.23
CA HIS A 416 -16.01 3.10 8.05
C HIS A 416 -14.50 2.86 7.97
N PHE A 417 -14.07 1.65 7.59
CA PHE A 417 -12.68 1.31 7.35
C PHE A 417 -12.55 0.59 5.99
N PHE A 418 -11.95 1.27 5.01
CA PHE A 418 -11.78 0.78 3.64
C PHE A 418 -10.50 1.34 2.99
N PRO A 419 -9.31 1.14 3.59
CA PRO A 419 -8.05 1.69 3.06
C PRO A 419 -7.69 1.15 1.67
N PHE A 420 -8.21 -0.02 1.30
CA PHE A 420 -8.02 -0.65 -0.02
C PHE A 420 -9.22 -0.45 -0.97
N GLY A 421 -10.13 0.47 -0.64
CA GLY A 421 -11.42 0.61 -1.31
C GLY A 421 -12.36 -0.54 -1.00
N GLY A 422 -13.30 -0.81 -1.92
CA GLY A 422 -14.29 -1.85 -1.72
C GLY A 422 -15.08 -2.23 -2.97
N GLY A 423 -15.72 -3.40 -2.90
CA GLY A 423 -16.45 -4.01 -4.00
C GLY A 423 -15.51 -4.53 -5.10
N ALA A 424 -15.96 -4.49 -6.35
CA ALA A 424 -15.23 -4.96 -7.53
C ALA A 424 -13.93 -4.18 -7.83
N PHE A 425 -13.68 -3.07 -7.15
CA PHE A 425 -12.50 -2.21 -7.33
C PHE A 425 -11.63 -2.16 -6.08
N ARG A 426 -11.74 -3.17 -5.21
CA ARG A 426 -10.81 -3.33 -4.10
C ARG A 426 -9.41 -3.58 -4.66
N CYS A 427 -8.39 -3.00 -4.03
CA CYS A 427 -7.00 -3.16 -4.45
C CYS A 427 -6.62 -4.65 -4.60
N PRO A 428 -6.24 -5.11 -5.81
CA PRO A 428 -5.87 -6.50 -6.01
C PRO A 428 -4.49 -6.86 -5.42
N GLY A 429 -3.65 -5.85 -5.16
CA GLY A 429 -2.31 -5.99 -4.57
C GLY A 429 -2.27 -5.97 -3.04
N GLU A 430 -3.41 -5.96 -2.34
CA GLU A 430 -3.47 -5.85 -0.87
C GLU A 430 -2.61 -6.91 -0.15
N ALA A 431 -2.64 -8.16 -0.63
CA ALA A 431 -1.88 -9.25 -0.05
C ALA A 431 -0.36 -9.04 -0.17
N MET A 432 0.12 -8.59 -1.34
CA MET A 432 1.52 -8.25 -1.57
C MET A 432 1.94 -7.05 -0.73
N ALA A 433 1.15 -5.97 -0.78
CA ALA A 433 1.46 -4.73 -0.05
C ALA A 433 1.65 -4.99 1.45
N LYS A 434 0.74 -5.75 2.07
CA LYS A 434 0.85 -6.07 3.50
C LYS A 434 2.10 -6.89 3.83
N GLN A 435 2.45 -7.87 2.99
CA GLN A 435 3.66 -8.69 3.19
C GLN A 435 4.94 -7.85 3.04
N VAL A 436 5.01 -6.98 2.03
CA VAL A 436 6.12 -6.03 1.86
C VAL A 436 6.24 -5.11 3.06
N ILE A 437 5.14 -4.54 3.56
CA ILE A 437 5.13 -3.67 4.74
C ILE A 437 5.65 -4.41 5.97
N PHE A 438 5.13 -5.61 6.24
CA PHE A 438 5.48 -6.37 7.43
C PHE A 438 6.94 -6.81 7.40
N ALA A 439 7.41 -7.32 6.26
CA ALA A 439 8.81 -7.67 6.05
C ALA A 439 9.72 -6.45 6.23
N SER A 440 9.37 -5.32 5.63
CA SER A 440 10.16 -4.08 5.73
C SER A 440 10.29 -3.61 7.18
N VAL A 441 9.18 -3.54 7.91
CA VAL A 441 9.19 -3.12 9.32
C VAL A 441 9.96 -4.10 10.18
N ALA A 442 9.70 -5.41 10.04
CA ALA A 442 10.38 -6.40 10.85
C ALA A 442 11.88 -6.38 10.61
N MET A 443 12.32 -6.38 9.35
CA MET A 443 13.74 -6.41 9.00
C MET A 443 14.46 -5.12 9.41
N VAL A 444 13.86 -3.94 9.23
CA VAL A 444 14.47 -2.68 9.72
C VAL A 444 14.62 -2.69 11.24
N LEU A 445 13.60 -3.12 11.99
CA LEU A 445 13.64 -3.14 13.46
C LEU A 445 14.58 -4.22 14.03
N GLN A 446 14.89 -5.26 13.25
CA GLN A 446 15.85 -6.32 13.56
C GLN A 446 17.29 -5.95 13.15
N SER A 447 17.46 -5.18 12.07
CA SER A 447 18.79 -4.80 11.58
C SER A 447 19.38 -3.58 12.28
N TYR A 448 18.55 -2.64 12.74
CA TYR A 448 19.01 -1.38 13.29
C TYR A 448 18.43 -1.06 14.67
N ASP A 449 19.24 -0.39 15.50
CA ASP A 449 18.74 0.37 16.64
C ASP A 449 18.52 1.82 16.21
N LEU A 450 17.29 2.32 16.38
CA LEU A 450 16.84 3.61 15.87
C LEU A 450 16.30 4.45 17.02
N ARG A 451 16.68 5.73 17.05
CA ARG A 451 16.15 6.71 18.01
C ARG A 451 15.77 7.98 17.28
N LEU A 452 14.54 8.43 17.51
CA LEU A 452 14.10 9.75 17.03
C LEU A 452 14.88 10.82 17.81
N ILE A 453 15.52 11.75 17.12
CA ILE A 453 16.27 12.84 17.77
C ILE A 453 15.33 13.78 18.50
N ASP A 454 14.20 14.09 17.87
CA ASP A 454 13.12 14.88 18.45
C ASP A 454 11.80 14.12 18.34
N PRO A 455 11.46 13.28 19.35
CA PRO A 455 10.20 12.54 19.37
C PRO A 455 8.97 13.46 19.36
N GLU A 456 9.05 14.67 19.93
CA GLU A 456 7.92 15.57 20.03
C GLU A 456 7.63 16.25 18.68
N GLU A 457 8.65 16.62 17.91
CA GLU A 457 8.47 17.04 16.51
C GLU A 457 8.04 15.87 15.62
N ALA A 458 8.59 14.67 15.83
CA ALA A 458 8.17 13.48 15.10
C ALA A 458 6.69 13.11 15.33
N ARG A 459 6.09 13.44 16.48
CA ARG A 459 4.64 13.27 16.73
C ARG A 459 3.77 14.19 15.90
N LYS A 460 4.29 15.35 15.52
CA LYS A 460 3.56 16.42 14.82
C LYS A 460 3.58 16.26 13.30
N ILE A 461 4.31 15.28 12.77
CA ILE A 461 4.34 15.04 11.33
C ILE A 461 2.94 14.62 10.83
N GLU A 462 2.55 15.18 9.70
CA GLU A 462 1.25 14.94 9.08
C GLU A 462 1.39 14.36 7.68
N PRO A 463 0.43 13.55 7.22
CA PRO A 463 0.37 13.16 5.82
C PRO A 463 -0.20 14.33 4.98
N GLY A 464 0.20 14.42 3.71
CA GLY A 464 -0.31 15.42 2.75
C GLY A 464 -1.76 15.21 2.27
N HIS A 465 -2.69 14.70 3.10
CA HIS A 465 -4.06 14.34 2.70
C HIS A 465 -4.84 15.50 2.08
N ARG A 466 -4.59 16.73 2.53
CA ARG A 466 -5.25 17.94 2.01
C ARG A 466 -4.78 18.30 0.60
N GLU A 467 -3.54 17.96 0.26
CA GLU A 467 -2.98 18.23 -1.06
C GLU A 467 -3.36 17.16 -2.07
N LEU A 468 -3.51 15.93 -1.60
CA LEU A 468 -3.73 14.74 -2.41
C LEU A 468 -4.70 13.78 -1.69
N PRO A 469 -5.98 13.74 -2.07
CA PRO A 469 -6.99 13.01 -1.31
C PRO A 469 -7.04 11.50 -1.66
N PHE A 470 -5.98 10.93 -2.22
CA PHE A 470 -5.91 9.50 -2.53
C PHE A 470 -4.58 8.90 -2.08
N GLY A 471 -4.64 7.68 -1.52
CA GLY A 471 -3.46 6.91 -1.16
C GLY A 471 -2.79 7.33 0.15
N LEU A 472 -1.51 6.97 0.28
CA LEU A 472 -0.68 7.21 1.45
C LEU A 472 0.48 8.13 1.08
N HIS A 473 0.73 9.16 1.92
CA HIS A 473 1.74 10.19 1.66
C HIS A 473 3.04 9.99 2.44
N SER A 474 4.14 10.55 1.94
CA SER A 474 5.36 10.75 2.71
C SER A 474 5.12 11.66 3.91
N PHE A 475 6.14 11.78 4.78
CA PHE A 475 6.12 12.79 5.84
C PHE A 475 6.13 14.20 5.22
N ASP A 476 5.46 15.15 5.88
CA ASP A 476 5.44 16.57 5.49
C ASP A 476 6.78 17.27 5.76
N ARG A 477 7.65 16.66 6.58
CA ARG A 477 8.97 17.18 6.94
C ARG A 477 9.97 16.04 7.20
N PRO A 478 11.29 16.32 7.12
CA PRO A 478 12.33 15.36 7.53
C PRO A 478 12.16 14.91 8.97
N VAL A 479 12.41 13.62 9.23
CA VAL A 479 12.45 13.04 10.57
C VAL A 479 13.87 12.54 10.85
N PRO A 480 14.70 13.32 11.57
CA PRO A 480 16.08 12.94 11.83
C PRO A 480 16.16 11.87 12.93
N VAL A 481 17.07 10.92 12.76
CA VAL A 481 17.28 9.80 13.68
C VAL A 481 18.74 9.58 14.00
N GLU A 482 19.01 9.10 15.21
CA GLU A 482 20.23 8.37 15.50
C GLU A 482 20.02 6.90 15.14
N ILE A 483 21.02 6.27 14.53
CA ILE A 483 20.93 4.89 14.05
C ILE A 483 22.26 4.14 14.17
N CYS A 484 22.23 2.87 14.55
CA CYS A 484 23.36 1.96 14.44
C CYS A 484 22.90 0.54 14.07
N LYS A 485 23.82 -0.30 13.58
CA LYS A 485 23.59 -1.73 13.36
C LYS A 485 23.42 -2.44 14.69
N LEU A 486 22.36 -3.25 14.81
CA LEU A 486 22.22 -4.18 15.93
C LEU A 486 23.33 -5.23 15.81
N SER A 487 24.07 -5.46 16.89
CA SER A 487 25.09 -6.51 16.94
C SER A 487 24.42 -7.86 16.69
N GLU A 488 25.00 -8.66 15.79
CA GLU A 488 24.64 -10.07 15.64
C GLU A 488 24.91 -10.77 16.99
N THR A 489 23.85 -11.23 17.67
CA THR A 489 23.95 -11.99 18.92
C THR A 489 24.33 -13.43 18.68
#